data_AF-A0A7I4NJI4-F1
#
_entry.id   AF-A0A7I4NJI4-F1
#
_cell.length_a   1.000
_cell.length_b   1.000
_cell.length_c   1.000
_cell.angle_alpha   90.00
_cell.angle_beta   90.00
_cell.angle_gamma   90.00
#
_symmetry.space_group_name_H-M   'P 1'
#
loop_
_entity.id
_entity.type
_entity.pdbx_description
1 polymer ?
#
loop_
_entity_poly.entity_id
_entity_poly.type
_entity_poly.pdbx_seq_one_letter_code
_entity_poly.pdbx_strand_id
1 'polypeptide(L)'
;MEFLVGEDTEQLSDVTDPDIYSTRSSAAKSRDGSSSRFFIWFRRVYPLMRNKKVRYLTIINTILLLINFISSIMYDQPSPCIFTYEPWSTCSASCWDGSSNYPQMQRYVNKNSIVQARGGEKPDCPDDLHSRVDVAPCNTFRCPTNLSQYPFTQCYYKDSLKESSGGCYRIRNIPLDDRLIFMDANLTQNCSKAECDRIETSLF
;
A
#
# COMPACT_ATOMS: atom_id res chain seq x y z
N MET A 1 -27.92 14.54 -8.03
CA MET A 1 -28.81 13.42 -7.67
C MET A 1 -28.25 12.86 -6.38
N GLU A 2 -28.71 13.40 -5.26
CA GLU A 2 -28.35 12.93 -3.92
C GLU A 2 -29.31 11.79 -3.55
N PHE A 3 -28.76 10.69 -3.06
CA PHE A 3 -29.53 9.60 -2.48
C PHE A 3 -29.27 9.57 -0.98
N LEU A 4 -30.32 9.88 -0.20
CA LEU A 4 -30.39 9.64 1.23
C LEU A 4 -30.90 8.20 1.45
N VAL A 5 -30.14 7.40 2.21
CA VAL A 5 -30.56 6.07 2.65
C VAL A 5 -31.20 6.22 4.04
N GLY A 6 -32.46 5.81 4.14
CA GLY A 6 -33.31 5.95 5.31
C GLY A 6 -33.14 4.85 6.35
N GLU A 7 -33.47 5.26 7.57
CA GLU A 7 -33.65 4.55 8.84
C GLU A 7 -34.89 3.64 8.74
N ASP A 8 -34.71 2.31 8.62
CA ASP A 8 -35.69 1.25 8.97
C ASP A 8 -35.27 -0.13 8.41
N THR A 9 -34.24 -0.76 8.98
CA THR A 9 -34.01 -2.22 8.82
C THR A 9 -34.07 -2.98 10.15
N GLU A 10 -34.55 -2.33 11.19
CA GLU A 10 -34.68 -2.87 12.54
C GLU A 10 -36.10 -3.34 12.82
N GLN A 11 -36.55 -4.36 12.06
CA GLN A 11 -37.62 -5.30 12.45
C GLN A 11 -37.92 -6.33 11.35
N LEU A 12 -37.17 -7.43 11.34
CA LEU A 12 -37.69 -8.72 10.89
C LEU A 12 -37.65 -9.66 12.09
N SER A 13 -38.85 -9.83 12.63
CA SER A 13 -39.23 -10.28 13.97
C SER A 13 -39.31 -11.80 14.12
N ASP A 14 -39.25 -12.22 15.39
CA ASP A 14 -39.85 -13.39 16.05
C ASP A 14 -40.40 -14.55 15.21
N VAL A 15 -39.91 -15.75 15.54
CA VAL A 15 -40.68 -16.98 15.43
C VAL A 15 -40.69 -17.64 16.81
N THR A 16 -41.83 -17.56 17.49
CA THR A 16 -42.21 -18.46 18.57
C THR A 16 -43.52 -19.13 18.17
N ASP A 17 -43.62 -20.46 18.22
CA ASP A 17 -44.74 -21.14 18.89
C ASP A 17 -44.59 -22.67 19.00
N PRO A 18 -45.34 -23.33 19.91
CA PRO A 18 -44.97 -24.52 20.65
C PRO A 18 -45.90 -25.70 20.34
N ASP A 19 -45.59 -26.89 20.87
CA ASP A 19 -46.54 -27.97 21.19
C ASP A 19 -45.74 -29.02 21.98
N ILE A 20 -45.88 -29.15 23.30
CA ILE A 20 -46.95 -29.84 24.06
C ILE A 20 -47.16 -31.28 23.57
N TYR A 21 -46.56 -32.26 24.26
CA TYR A 21 -47.28 -33.34 24.97
C TYR A 21 -46.31 -34.22 25.81
N SER A 22 -46.46 -34.10 27.13
CA SER A 22 -46.28 -35.09 28.20
C SER A 22 -45.64 -36.45 27.86
N THR A 23 -44.55 -36.84 28.56
CA THR A 23 -44.60 -37.90 29.59
C THR A 23 -43.29 -38.07 30.38
N ARG A 24 -43.50 -38.44 31.64
CA ARG A 24 -42.61 -38.79 32.77
C ARG A 24 -41.29 -39.55 32.48
N SER A 25 -40.26 -39.04 33.16
CA SER A 25 -39.30 -39.72 34.06
C SER A 25 -38.29 -40.77 33.55
N SER A 26 -37.04 -40.51 33.95
CA SER A 26 -36.01 -41.47 34.42
C SER A 26 -34.92 -41.91 33.45
N ALA A 27 -33.69 -41.83 33.99
CA ALA A 27 -32.49 -42.58 33.62
C ALA A 27 -31.61 -42.06 32.47
N ALA A 28 -30.57 -41.34 32.91
CA ALA A 28 -29.17 -41.69 32.73
C ALA A 28 -28.47 -41.52 31.37
N LYS A 29 -27.38 -40.75 31.51
CA LYS A 29 -26.01 -41.00 31.02
C LYS A 29 -25.54 -40.26 29.76
N SER A 30 -24.55 -39.43 30.06
CA SER A 30 -23.34 -39.11 29.29
C SER A 30 -23.50 -38.32 28.00
N ARG A 31 -23.06 -37.06 28.07
CA ARG A 31 -22.01 -36.59 27.17
C ARG A 31 -21.15 -35.54 27.85
N ASP A 32 -19.91 -35.94 28.02
CA ASP A 32 -18.76 -35.18 28.47
C ASP A 32 -18.39 -34.13 27.41
N GLY A 33 -17.89 -32.97 27.83
CA GLY A 33 -17.48 -31.93 26.87
C GLY A 33 -17.39 -30.51 27.42
N SER A 34 -16.27 -30.23 28.11
CA SER A 34 -15.70 -28.87 28.22
C SER A 34 -16.55 -27.79 28.89
N SER A 35 -16.93 -28.01 30.15
CA SER A 35 -17.24 -26.90 31.05
C SER A 35 -16.59 -27.14 32.41
N SER A 36 -15.97 -26.09 32.95
CA SER A 36 -15.91 -25.79 34.39
C SER A 36 -14.57 -25.76 35.15
N ARG A 37 -13.37 -25.80 34.56
CA ARG A 37 -12.19 -25.33 35.37
C ARG A 37 -12.40 -23.89 35.87
N PHE A 38 -13.01 -23.07 35.02
CA PHE A 38 -13.50 -21.73 35.37
C PHE A 38 -14.71 -21.75 36.33
N PHE A 39 -15.74 -22.57 36.10
CA PHE A 39 -16.92 -22.62 36.99
C PHE A 39 -16.63 -23.23 38.38
N ILE A 40 -15.68 -24.16 38.50
CA ILE A 40 -15.22 -24.71 39.80
C ILE A 40 -14.48 -23.62 40.59
N TRP A 41 -13.65 -22.81 39.93
CA TRP A 41 -13.00 -21.66 40.55
C TRP A 41 -14.02 -20.58 40.95
N PHE A 42 -14.97 -20.24 40.06
CA PHE A 42 -16.06 -19.31 40.36
C PHE A 42 -16.89 -19.77 41.56
N ARG A 43 -17.26 -21.05 41.66
CA ARG A 43 -17.99 -21.58 42.84
C ARG A 43 -17.22 -21.44 44.15
N ARG A 44 -15.88 -21.51 44.12
CA ARG A 44 -15.01 -21.34 45.31
C ARG A 44 -14.84 -19.87 45.71
N VAL A 45 -14.83 -18.95 44.75
CA VAL A 45 -14.63 -17.51 44.98
C VAL A 45 -15.95 -16.78 45.25
N TYR A 46 -17.08 -17.29 44.75
CA TYR A 46 -18.43 -16.74 44.93
C TYR A 46 -18.83 -16.46 46.40
N PRO A 47 -18.59 -17.37 47.38
CA PRO A 47 -18.92 -17.08 48.79
C PRO A 47 -18.08 -15.95 49.38
N LEU A 48 -16.86 -15.71 48.88
CA LEU A 48 -16.00 -14.58 49.32
C LEU A 48 -16.50 -13.24 48.77
N MET A 49 -17.10 -13.24 47.58
CA MET A 49 -17.69 -12.06 46.93
C MET A 49 -19.01 -11.57 47.56
N ARG A 50 -19.57 -12.33 48.52
CA ARG A 50 -20.80 -11.96 49.25
C ARG A 50 -20.56 -10.81 50.23
N ASN A 51 -19.33 -10.64 50.71
CA ASN A 51 -18.98 -9.54 51.61
C ASN A 51 -18.61 -8.29 50.80
N LYS A 52 -19.29 -7.17 51.07
CA LYS A 52 -19.05 -5.88 50.39
C LYS A 52 -17.58 -5.43 50.47
N LYS A 53 -16.91 -5.66 51.61
CA LYS A 53 -15.49 -5.31 51.81
C LYS A 53 -14.55 -6.17 50.95
N VAL A 54 -14.82 -7.47 50.88
CA VAL A 54 -14.01 -8.41 50.08
C VAL A 54 -14.21 -8.16 48.59
N ARG A 55 -15.45 -7.88 48.15
CA ARG A 55 -15.73 -7.49 46.76
C ARG A 55 -14.95 -6.25 46.34
N TYR A 56 -14.88 -5.24 47.20
CA TYR A 56 -14.13 -4.01 46.92
C TYR A 56 -12.61 -4.30 46.81
N LEU A 57 -12.06 -5.09 47.74
CA LEU A 57 -10.66 -5.50 47.68
C LEU A 57 -10.31 -6.33 46.44
N THR A 58 -11.19 -7.25 46.02
CA THR A 58 -11.00 -8.04 44.80
C THR A 58 -11.00 -7.17 43.55
N ILE A 59 -11.89 -6.17 43.47
CA ILE A 59 -11.94 -5.23 42.34
C ILE A 59 -10.65 -4.40 42.30
N ILE A 60 -10.23 -3.83 43.44
CA ILE A 60 -8.97 -3.08 43.53
C ILE A 60 -7.78 -3.94 43.13
N ASN A 61 -7.68 -5.16 43.65
CA ASN A 61 -6.56 -6.03 43.35
C ASN A 61 -6.54 -6.44 41.87
N THR A 62 -7.71 -6.65 41.27
CA THR A 62 -7.82 -6.91 39.81
C THR A 62 -7.38 -5.70 39.00
N ILE A 63 -7.77 -4.48 39.40
CA ILE A 63 -7.33 -3.24 38.76
C ILE A 63 -5.82 -3.07 38.90
N LEU A 64 -5.25 -3.31 40.08
CA LEU A 64 -3.81 -3.24 40.34
C LEU A 64 -3.04 -4.27 39.50
N LEU A 65 -3.55 -5.49 39.36
CA LEU A 65 -2.96 -6.52 38.49
C LEU A 65 -2.96 -6.09 37.02
N LEU A 66 -4.05 -5.48 36.54
CA LEU A 66 -4.13 -4.96 35.18
C LEU A 66 -3.15 -3.81 34.95
N ILE A 67 -3.02 -2.89 35.90
CA ILE A 67 -2.05 -1.78 35.82
C ILE A 67 -0.61 -2.31 35.78
N ASN A 68 -0.26 -3.26 36.64
CA ASN A 68 1.09 -3.87 36.65
C ASN A 68 1.37 -4.63 35.35
N PHE A 69 0.39 -5.35 34.81
CA PHE A 69 0.51 -6.08 33.55
C PHE A 69 0.72 -5.14 32.35
N ILE A 70 -0.07 -4.06 32.24
CA ILE A 70 0.06 -3.05 31.18
C ILE A 70 1.42 -2.33 31.30
N SER A 71 1.83 -2.00 32.52
CA SER A 71 3.13 -1.37 32.78
C SER A 71 4.27 -2.26 32.29
N SER A 72 4.24 -3.56 32.60
CA SER A 72 5.26 -4.51 32.16
C SER A 72 5.37 -4.61 30.63
N ILE A 73 4.26 -4.51 29.89
CA ILE A 73 4.27 -4.52 28.42
C ILE A 73 4.90 -3.25 27.85
N MET A 74 4.69 -2.10 28.51
CA MET A 74 5.19 -0.81 28.06
C MET A 74 6.67 -0.58 28.40
N TYR A 75 7.16 -1.16 29.50
CA TYR A 75 8.57 -1.03 29.92
C TYR A 75 9.55 -1.87 29.11
N ASP A 76 9.07 -2.88 28.36
CA ASP A 76 9.93 -3.83 27.65
C ASP A 76 10.33 -3.38 26.23
N GLN A 77 9.86 -2.20 25.79
CA GLN A 77 10.27 -1.62 24.52
C GLN A 77 11.34 -0.54 24.77
N PRO A 78 12.59 -0.75 24.30
CA PRO A 78 13.59 0.30 24.35
C PRO A 78 13.04 1.52 23.60
N SER A 79 13.15 2.67 24.24
CA SER A 79 12.74 3.94 23.66
C SER A 79 13.50 4.18 22.36
N PRO A 80 12.82 4.36 21.21
CA PRO A 80 13.51 4.50 19.94
C PRO A 80 14.31 5.80 19.88
N CYS A 81 15.46 5.77 19.21
CA CYS A 81 16.18 6.99 18.86
C CYS A 81 15.38 7.81 17.84
N ILE A 82 15.16 9.07 18.17
CA ILE A 82 14.42 10.00 17.33
C ILE A 82 15.45 10.80 16.53
N PHE A 83 15.27 10.88 15.22
CA PHE A 83 16.12 11.68 14.33
C PHE A 83 15.32 12.11 13.12
N THR A 84 15.83 13.12 12.43
CA THR A 84 15.27 13.60 11.16
C THR A 84 16.33 13.57 10.08
N TYR A 85 15.92 13.45 8.82
CA TYR A 85 16.82 13.60 7.70
C TYR A 85 16.97 15.07 7.30
N GLU A 86 18.12 15.41 6.73
CA GLU A 86 18.33 16.63 5.97
C GLU A 86 17.49 16.64 4.68
N PRO A 87 17.34 17.81 4.03
CA PRO A 87 16.73 17.88 2.72
C PRO A 87 17.44 16.98 1.70
N TRP A 88 16.69 16.52 0.70
CA TRP A 88 17.25 15.78 -0.42
C TRP A 88 18.28 16.61 -1.19
N SER A 89 19.36 15.95 -1.63
CA SER A 89 20.32 16.52 -2.56
C SER A 89 19.67 16.80 -3.91
N THR A 90 20.36 17.59 -4.73
CA THR A 90 20.05 17.64 -6.16
C THR A 90 20.15 16.23 -6.76
N CYS A 91 19.24 15.95 -7.69
CA CYS A 91 19.25 14.69 -8.43
C CYS A 91 20.54 14.56 -9.26
N SER A 92 21.08 13.34 -9.38
CA SER A 92 22.32 13.08 -10.11
C SER A 92 22.25 13.41 -11.60
N ALA A 93 21.05 13.43 -12.18
CA ALA A 93 20.78 13.85 -13.55
C ALA A 93 19.39 14.51 -13.65
N SER A 94 19.17 15.30 -14.70
CA SER A 94 17.89 15.97 -14.94
C SER A 94 16.79 15.04 -15.47
N CYS A 95 17.16 13.89 -16.02
CA CYS A 95 16.27 12.90 -16.63
C CYS A 95 16.98 11.55 -16.76
N TRP A 96 16.22 10.49 -17.03
CA TRP A 96 16.75 9.15 -17.27
C TRP A 96 17.15 8.94 -18.73
N ASP A 97 18.36 8.43 -18.95
CA ASP A 97 18.91 8.14 -20.28
C ASP A 97 18.25 6.93 -20.97
N GLY A 98 17.52 6.12 -20.20
CA GLY A 98 16.83 4.95 -20.70
C GLY A 98 17.63 3.66 -20.76
N SER A 99 18.89 3.68 -20.30
CA SER A 99 19.83 2.55 -20.37
C SER A 99 20.53 2.26 -19.04
N SER A 100 20.73 3.28 -18.20
CA SER A 100 21.37 3.17 -16.89
C SER A 100 20.35 2.92 -15.78
N ASN A 101 20.82 2.85 -14.53
CA ASN A 101 19.96 3.00 -13.36
C ASN A 101 19.30 4.40 -13.37
N TYR A 102 18.16 4.52 -12.70
CA TYR A 102 17.51 5.82 -12.53
C TYR A 102 18.45 6.82 -11.85
N PRO A 103 18.36 8.12 -12.21
CA PRO A 103 19.04 9.15 -11.45
C PRO A 103 18.68 9.06 -9.97
N GLN A 104 19.64 9.35 -9.10
CA GLN A 104 19.49 9.21 -7.66
C GLN A 104 19.67 10.54 -6.95
N MET A 105 18.90 10.72 -5.88
CA MET A 105 19.10 11.77 -4.89
C MET A 105 19.39 11.09 -3.55
N GLN A 106 20.16 11.77 -2.72
CA GLN A 106 20.55 11.26 -1.42
C GLN A 106 20.29 12.29 -0.33
N ARG A 107 20.04 11.83 0.88
CA ARG A 107 19.96 12.68 2.08
C ARG A 107 20.64 12.00 3.25
N TYR A 108 21.12 12.81 4.17
CA TYR A 108 21.84 12.37 5.35
C TYR A 108 20.99 12.58 6.59
N VAL A 109 21.26 11.81 7.64
CA VAL A 109 20.67 12.08 8.95
C VAL A 109 21.17 13.43 9.46
N ASN A 110 20.26 14.30 9.91
CA ASN A 110 20.61 15.54 10.56
C ASN A 110 21.19 15.23 11.94
N LYS A 111 22.50 15.44 12.08
CA LYS A 111 23.23 15.08 13.31
C LYS A 111 22.71 15.81 14.55
N ASN A 112 22.19 17.02 14.36
CA ASN A 112 21.71 17.87 15.45
C ASN A 112 20.30 17.49 15.92
N SER A 113 19.57 16.63 15.20
CA SER A 113 18.22 16.20 15.57
C SER A 113 18.17 14.83 16.24
N ILE A 114 19.32 14.17 16.42
CA ILE A 114 19.39 12.88 17.08
C ILE A 114 19.15 13.07 18.58
N VAL A 115 18.06 12.49 19.07
CA VAL A 115 17.64 12.54 20.47
C VAL A 115 17.45 11.12 20.99
N GLN A 116 18.15 10.83 22.08
CA GLN A 116 17.94 9.63 22.89
C GLN A 116 16.96 9.95 24.01
N ALA A 117 15.97 9.09 24.22
CA ALA A 117 15.02 9.29 25.32
C ALA A 117 15.71 9.15 26.69
N ARG A 118 15.31 9.99 27.65
CA ARG A 118 15.87 9.99 29.00
C ARG A 118 15.40 8.75 29.78
N GLY A 119 16.33 8.12 30.49
CA GLY A 119 16.04 6.97 31.35
C GLY A 119 16.10 5.61 30.65
N GLY A 120 16.53 5.57 29.38
CA GLY A 120 16.76 4.31 28.68
C GLY A 120 18.03 3.63 29.19
N GLU A 121 17.87 2.55 29.95
CA GLU A 121 18.85 1.46 29.84
C GLU A 121 18.86 1.06 28.36
N LYS A 122 20.05 0.99 27.78
CA LYS A 122 20.41 0.45 26.45
C LYS A 122 19.27 -0.10 25.55
N PRO A 123 19.34 0.14 24.23
CA PRO A 123 20.55 0.56 23.52
C PRO A 123 20.64 2.07 23.33
N ASP A 124 21.89 2.55 23.34
CA ASP A 124 22.21 3.87 22.82
C ASP A 124 21.88 3.96 21.34
N CYS A 125 21.78 5.20 20.82
CA CYS A 125 21.61 5.36 19.39
C CYS A 125 22.78 4.72 18.64
N PRO A 126 22.54 4.05 17.50
CA PRO A 126 23.62 3.43 16.74
C PRO A 126 24.71 4.44 16.40
N ASP A 127 25.98 4.07 16.61
CA ASP A 127 27.12 4.96 16.34
C ASP A 127 27.19 5.40 14.87
N ASP A 128 26.69 4.56 13.96
CA ASP A 128 26.63 4.81 12.53
C ASP A 128 25.49 5.75 12.11
N LEU A 129 24.55 6.07 13.01
CA LEU A 129 23.34 6.83 12.70
C LEU A 129 23.65 8.17 12.04
N HIS A 130 24.69 8.86 12.50
CA HIS A 130 25.17 10.13 11.94
C HIS A 130 25.71 10.04 10.51
N SER A 131 26.05 8.84 10.05
CA SER A 131 26.64 8.57 8.74
C SER A 131 25.67 7.89 7.77
N ARG A 132 24.44 7.60 8.21
CA ARG A 132 23.45 6.95 7.38
C ARG A 132 23.02 7.84 6.23
N VAL A 133 22.97 7.22 5.06
CA VAL A 133 22.54 7.81 3.80
C VAL A 133 21.28 7.12 3.37
N ASP A 134 20.26 7.91 3.08
CA ASP A 134 19.05 7.45 2.42
C ASP A 134 19.13 7.86 0.94
N VAL A 135 18.80 6.93 0.05
CA VAL A 135 18.95 7.07 -1.40
C VAL A 135 17.62 6.75 -2.06
N ALA A 136 17.13 7.66 -2.89
CA ALA A 136 15.88 7.51 -3.61
C ALA A 136 16.04 7.83 -5.10
N PRO A 137 15.26 7.16 -5.99
CA PRO A 137 15.23 7.51 -7.39
C PRO A 137 14.59 8.89 -7.59
N CYS A 138 15.07 9.62 -8.58
CA CYS A 138 14.62 10.95 -8.95
C CYS A 138 14.62 11.12 -10.47
N ASN A 139 13.84 12.08 -10.99
CA ASN A 139 13.76 12.38 -12.42
C ASN A 139 13.66 11.12 -13.30
N THR A 140 12.71 10.25 -12.95
CA THR A 140 12.57 8.90 -13.54
C THR A 140 12.05 8.92 -14.99
N PHE A 141 11.56 10.07 -15.46
CA PHE A 141 11.10 10.26 -16.82
C PHE A 141 12.28 10.23 -17.81
N ARG A 142 12.04 9.70 -19.01
CA ARG A 142 13.06 9.66 -20.07
C ARG A 142 13.43 11.06 -20.55
N CYS A 143 14.70 11.20 -20.92
CA CYS A 143 15.21 12.47 -21.43
C CYS A 143 14.48 12.94 -22.70
N PRO A 144 14.22 14.26 -22.81
CA PRO A 144 13.57 14.81 -23.99
C PRO A 144 14.35 14.55 -25.28
N THR A 145 13.63 14.38 -26.37
CA THR A 145 14.23 14.13 -27.70
C THR A 145 13.55 14.98 -28.76
N ASN A 146 14.25 15.24 -29.86
CA ASN A 146 13.68 15.97 -30.99
C ASN A 146 12.98 15.00 -31.95
N LEU A 147 11.86 15.44 -32.53
CA LEU A 147 11.12 14.67 -33.52
C LEU A 147 12.00 14.32 -34.74
N SER A 148 12.91 15.21 -35.14
CA SER A 148 13.84 15.00 -36.25
C SER A 148 14.75 13.77 -36.11
N GLN A 149 15.00 13.29 -34.88
CA GLN A 149 15.87 12.14 -34.60
C GLN A 149 15.22 10.80 -34.99
N TYR A 150 13.90 10.75 -35.11
CA TYR A 150 13.18 9.51 -35.39
C TYR A 150 13.10 9.24 -36.90
N PRO A 151 13.58 8.08 -37.39
CA PRO A 151 13.51 7.76 -38.81
C PRO A 151 12.06 7.63 -39.28
N PHE A 152 11.82 7.87 -40.56
CA PHE A 152 10.51 7.54 -41.15
C PHE A 152 10.32 6.03 -41.28
N THR A 153 9.09 5.58 -41.11
CA THR A 153 8.64 4.22 -41.44
C THR A 153 8.55 4.05 -42.96
N GLN A 154 8.14 2.85 -43.39
CA GLN A 154 7.77 2.59 -44.77
C GLN A 154 6.61 3.49 -45.24
N CYS A 155 6.40 3.55 -46.55
CA CYS A 155 5.31 4.33 -47.13
C CYS A 155 3.98 3.57 -47.01
N TYR A 156 2.91 4.32 -46.80
CA TYR A 156 1.53 3.85 -46.70
C TYR A 156 0.65 4.66 -47.65
N TYR A 157 -0.35 4.01 -48.26
CA TYR A 157 -1.33 4.71 -49.07
C TYR A 157 -2.14 5.69 -48.21
N LYS A 158 -2.37 6.89 -48.74
CA LYS A 158 -3.29 7.86 -48.11
C LYS A 158 -4.72 7.38 -48.15
N ASP A 159 -5.08 6.75 -49.27
CA ASP A 159 -6.38 6.14 -49.53
C ASP A 159 -6.13 4.74 -50.08
N SER A 160 -6.49 3.71 -49.32
CA SER A 160 -6.28 2.32 -49.70
C SER A 160 -7.08 1.90 -50.93
N LEU A 161 -8.19 2.59 -51.26
CA LEU A 161 -9.01 2.27 -52.44
C LEU A 161 -8.43 2.85 -53.73
N LYS A 162 -7.66 3.94 -53.62
CA LYS A 162 -6.99 4.59 -54.75
C LYS A 162 -5.54 4.18 -54.90
N GLU A 163 -5.00 3.48 -53.91
CA GLU A 163 -3.63 2.95 -53.90
C GLU A 163 -2.61 4.02 -54.30
N SER A 164 -1.72 3.72 -55.26
CA SER A 164 -0.69 4.64 -55.77
C SER A 164 -1.25 5.93 -56.37
N SER A 165 -2.45 5.88 -56.97
CA SER A 165 -3.10 7.05 -57.58
C SER A 165 -3.61 8.08 -56.55
N GLY A 166 -3.93 7.63 -55.33
CA GLY A 166 -4.29 8.48 -54.19
C GLY A 166 -3.09 9.13 -53.50
N GLY A 167 -1.88 8.73 -53.86
CA GLY A 167 -0.63 9.15 -53.25
C GLY A 167 -0.34 8.43 -51.93
N CYS A 168 0.92 8.47 -51.51
CA CYS A 168 1.38 7.80 -50.30
C CYS A 168 2.18 8.75 -49.39
N TYR A 169 2.26 8.37 -48.12
CA TYR A 169 2.98 9.10 -47.08
C TYR A 169 3.72 8.13 -46.16
N ARG A 170 4.72 8.64 -45.46
CA ARG A 170 5.40 7.95 -44.37
C ARG A 170 5.33 8.78 -43.11
N ILE A 171 5.41 8.12 -41.96
CA ILE A 171 5.32 8.72 -40.63
C ILE A 171 6.60 8.41 -39.86
N ARG A 172 7.05 9.29 -38.96
CA ARG A 172 8.20 8.99 -38.12
C ARG A 172 7.90 7.86 -37.15
N ASN A 173 8.86 6.96 -36.96
CA ASN A 173 8.79 5.83 -36.04
C ASN A 173 9.11 6.31 -34.62
N ILE A 174 8.07 6.72 -33.90
CA ILE A 174 8.18 7.28 -32.55
C ILE A 174 7.94 6.17 -31.51
N PRO A 175 8.79 6.02 -30.49
CA PRO A 175 8.56 5.07 -29.41
C PRO A 175 7.33 5.46 -28.57
N LEU A 176 6.63 4.44 -28.05
CA LEU A 176 5.45 4.62 -27.18
C LEU A 176 5.84 4.65 -25.70
N ASP A 177 6.84 5.46 -25.34
CA ASP A 177 7.28 5.65 -23.96
C ASP A 177 6.90 7.04 -23.42
N ASP A 178 7.25 7.31 -22.17
CA ASP A 178 6.87 8.49 -21.38
C ASP A 178 7.76 9.71 -21.63
N ARG A 179 8.57 9.72 -22.69
CA ARG A 179 9.50 10.81 -22.99
C ARG A 179 8.79 12.04 -23.56
N LEU A 180 9.32 13.22 -23.24
CA LEU A 180 8.94 14.45 -23.93
C LEU A 180 9.55 14.48 -25.34
N ILE A 181 8.76 14.83 -26.35
CA ILE A 181 9.22 15.00 -27.73
C ILE A 181 9.02 16.44 -28.17
N PHE A 182 10.10 17.10 -28.61
CA PHE A 182 10.03 18.43 -29.19
C PHE A 182 9.66 18.38 -30.67
N MET A 183 8.67 19.18 -31.06
CA MET A 183 8.15 19.26 -32.43
C MET A 183 9.02 20.19 -33.29
N ASP A 184 10.21 19.72 -33.68
CA ASP A 184 11.17 20.47 -34.51
C ASP A 184 11.08 20.17 -36.02
N ALA A 185 10.31 19.14 -36.40
CA ALA A 185 10.15 18.70 -37.78
C ALA A 185 8.71 18.23 -38.06
N ASN A 186 8.41 17.93 -39.32
CA ASN A 186 7.12 17.32 -39.69
C ASN A 186 7.08 15.84 -39.28
N LEU A 187 5.93 15.44 -38.72
CA LEU A 187 5.64 14.04 -38.34
C LEU A 187 5.50 13.14 -39.58
N THR A 188 4.95 13.68 -40.66
CA THR A 188 4.69 12.97 -41.91
C THR A 188 5.41 13.61 -43.09
N GLN A 189 5.70 12.79 -44.10
CA GLN A 189 6.27 13.23 -45.37
C GLN A 189 5.61 12.46 -46.51
N ASN A 190 5.36 13.13 -47.64
CA ASN A 190 4.94 12.45 -48.87
C ASN A 190 6.10 11.63 -49.42
N CYS A 191 5.84 10.40 -49.87
CA CYS A 191 6.85 9.63 -50.59
C CYS A 191 6.81 9.95 -52.09
N SER A 192 7.88 9.57 -52.80
CA SER A 192 7.93 9.67 -54.25
C SER A 192 6.99 8.66 -54.92
N LYS A 193 6.60 8.94 -56.16
CA LYS A 193 5.70 8.05 -56.92
C LYS A 193 6.27 6.62 -57.05
N ALA A 194 7.57 6.52 -57.32
CA ALA A 194 8.27 5.22 -57.39
C ALA A 194 8.29 4.45 -56.06
N GLU A 195 8.31 5.15 -54.91
CA GLU A 195 8.17 4.50 -53.59
C GLU A 195 6.73 4.04 -53.35
N CYS A 196 5.72 4.81 -53.80
CA CYS A 196 4.31 4.41 -53.69
C CYS A 196 4.02 3.14 -54.49
N ASP A 197 4.51 3.06 -55.73
CA ASP A 197 4.26 1.92 -56.63
C ASP A 197 4.90 0.62 -56.10
N ARG A 198 5.97 0.73 -55.29
CA ARG A 198 6.62 -0.43 -54.66
C ARG A 198 5.83 -1.04 -53.51
N ILE A 199 4.90 -0.31 -52.88
CA ILE A 199 4.06 -0.83 -51.80
C ILE A 199 3.20 -1.98 -52.31
N GLU A 200 2.64 -1.80 -53.52
CA GLU A 200 1.81 -2.78 -54.23
C GLU A 200 2.53 -4.13 -54.39
N THR A 201 3.83 -4.09 -54.70
CA THR A 201 4.62 -5.29 -54.97
C THR A 201 5.01 -6.07 -53.71
N SER A 202 4.94 -5.45 -52.52
CA SER A 202 5.29 -6.09 -51.24
C SER A 202 4.11 -6.76 -50.53
N LEU A 203 2.89 -6.65 -51.07
CA LEU A 203 1.68 -7.28 -50.53
C LEU A 203 1.28 -8.57 -51.27
N PHE A 204 2.03 -8.99 -52.30
CA PHE A 204 1.80 -10.19 -53.10
C PHE A 204 3.05 -11.07 -53.23
#